data_AF-A0A6H5G0P8-F1
#
_entry.id   AF-A0A6H5G0P8-F1
#
_cell.length_a   1.000
_cell.length_b   1.000
_cell.length_c   1.000
_cell.angle_alpha   90.00
_cell.angle_beta   90.00
_cell.angle_gamma   90.00
#
_symmetry.space_group_name_H-M   'P 1'
#
loop_
_entity.id
_entity.type
_entity.pdbx_description
1 polymer ?
#
loop_
_entity_poly.entity_id
_entity_poly.type
_entity_poly.pdbx_seq_one_letter_code
_entity_poly.pdbx_strand_id
1 'polypeptide(L)' 'MKNEFERLQQRLPMDTLSMKRYELPPPPANKMSDYSAWNECVENSMAQLEHQAT' A
#
# COMPACT_ATOMS: atom_id res chain seq x y z
N MET A 1 20.75 -6.70 8.69
CA MET A 1 21.04 -6.08 10.01
C MET A 1 22.18 -5.06 9.97
N LYS A 2 23.29 -5.29 9.25
CA LYS A 2 24.45 -4.35 9.22
C LYS A 2 24.06 -2.88 8.92
N ASN A 3 23.23 -2.67 7.90
CA ASN A 3 22.79 -1.32 7.51
C ASN A 3 21.96 -0.60 8.60
N GLU A 4 21.16 -1.35 9.36
CA GLU A 4 20.34 -0.80 10.44
C GLU A 4 21.21 -0.38 11.64
N PHE A 5 22.27 -1.14 11.93
CA PHE A 5 23.26 -0.76 12.93
C PHE A 5 24.03 0.51 12.54
N GLU A 6 24.41 0.67 11.27
CA GLU A 6 25.06 1.88 10.77
C GLU A 6 24.14 3.10 10.86
N ARG A 7 22.85 2.95 10.52
CA ARG A 7 21.83 4.00 10.66
C ARG A 7 21.70 4.46 12.12
N LEU A 8 21.59 3.51 13.05
CA LEU A 8 21.50 3.79 14.49
C LEU A 8 22.76 4.49 15.01
N GLN A 9 23.94 4.04 14.60
CA GLN A 9 25.22 4.66 14.99
C GLN A 9 25.31 6.12 14.51
N GLN A 10 24.80 6.40 13.32
CA GLN A 10 24.76 7.75 12.74
C GLN A 10 23.56 8.58 13.21
N ARG A 11 22.67 8.01 14.04
CA ARG A 11 21.43 8.64 14.52
C ARG A 11 20.53 9.16 13.40
N LEU A 12 20.57 8.49 12.24
CA LEU A 12 19.73 8.85 11.11
C LEU A 12 18.28 8.40 11.37
N PRO A 13 17.28 9.17 10.93
CA PRO A 13 15.88 8.75 11.01
C PRO A 13 15.66 7.45 10.22
N MET A 14 14.60 6.73 10.57
CA MET A 14 14.15 5.57 9.78
C MET A 14 13.69 6.05 8.40
N ASP A 15 13.93 5.21 7.39
CA ASP A 15 13.34 5.44 6.07
C ASP A 15 11.81 5.39 6.16
N THR A 16 11.16 6.32 5.48
CA THR A 16 9.71 6.35 5.40
C THR A 16 9.22 5.22 4.50
N LEU A 17 8.30 4.40 5.02
CA LEU A 17 7.64 3.38 4.21
C LEU A 17 6.79 4.05 3.12
N SER A 18 7.03 3.70 1.86
CA SER A 18 6.23 4.20 0.74
C SER A 18 4.80 3.66 0.84
N MET A 19 3.83 4.55 1.06
CA MET A 19 2.42 4.19 1.12
C MET A 19 1.76 4.06 -0.25
N LYS A 20 2.44 4.44 -1.34
CA LYS A 20 1.90 4.41 -2.72
C LYS A 20 1.37 3.04 -3.15
N ARG A 21 1.93 1.95 -2.61
CA ARG A 21 1.47 0.58 -2.89
C ARG A 21 0.15 0.26 -2.20
N TYR A 22 -0.16 0.94 -1.10
CA TYR A 22 -1.35 0.75 -0.28
C TYR A 22 -2.44 1.80 -0.58
N GLU A 23 -2.12 2.79 -1.41
CA GLU A 23 -3.12 3.72 -1.92
C GLU A 23 -4.12 2.93 -2.78
N LEU A 24 -5.37 2.90 -2.35
CA LEU A 24 -6.46 2.31 -3.13
C LEU A 24 -6.85 3.29 -4.22
N PRO A 25 -6.57 3.00 -5.51
CA PRO A 25 -7.04 3.88 -6.57
C PRO A 25 -8.57 3.83 -6.61
N PRO A 26 -9.26 4.99 -6.63
CA PRO A 26 -10.69 4.99 -6.89
C PRO A 26 -10.96 4.45 -8.30
N PRO A 27 -12.17 3.90 -8.56
CA PRO A 27 -12.58 3.56 -9.90
C PRO A 27 -12.38 4.77 -10.83
N PRO A 28 -11.92 4.57 -12.07
CA PRO A 28 -11.71 5.68 -12.99
C PRO A 28 -13.01 6.45 -13.22
N ALA A 29 -12.92 7.77 -13.44
CA ALA A 29 -14.08 8.69 -13.42
C ALA A 29 -15.23 8.29 -14.36
N ASN A 30 -14.91 7.57 -15.44
CA ASN A 30 -15.86 7.03 -16.41
C ASN A 30 -16.61 5.76 -15.94
N LYS A 31 -16.20 5.16 -14.82
CA LYS A 31 -16.79 3.97 -14.20
C LYS A 31 -17.28 4.20 -12.78
N MET A 32 -17.32 5.45 -12.30
CA MET A 32 -17.78 5.74 -10.94
C MET A 32 -19.25 5.39 -10.69
N SER A 33 -20.09 5.35 -11.73
CA SER A 33 -21.48 4.88 -11.63
C SER A 33 -21.63 3.36 -11.78
N ASP A 34 -20.56 2.65 -12.11
CA ASP A 34 -20.57 1.22 -12.31
C ASP A 34 -20.31 0.49 -10.99
N TYR A 35 -21.37 -0.05 -10.41
CA TYR A 35 -21.31 -0.82 -9.18
C TYR A 35 -20.33 -2.00 -9.25
N SER A 36 -20.19 -2.62 -10.42
CA SER A 36 -19.27 -3.76 -10.60
C SER A 36 -17.81 -3.33 -10.47
N ALA A 37 -17.44 -2.15 -10.98
CA ALA A 37 -16.10 -1.59 -10.84
C ALA A 37 -15.73 -1.28 -9.38
N TRP A 38 -16.71 -0.84 -8.57
CA TRP A 38 -16.51 -0.65 -7.13
C TRP A 38 -16.26 -1.97 -6.41
N ASN A 39 -17.02 -3.01 -6.75
CA ASN A 39 -16.86 -4.33 -6.14
C ASN A 39 -15.48 -4.93 -6.46
N GLU A 40 -15.01 -4.79 -7.71
CA GLU A 40 -13.67 -5.23 -8.13
C GLU A 40 -12.55 -4.50 -7.36
N CYS A 41 -12.67 -3.18 -7.17
CA CYS A 41 -11.73 -2.41 -6.36
C CYS A 41 -11.68 -2.90 -4.91
N VAL A 42 -12.84 -3.21 -4.32
CA VAL A 42 -12.97 -3.72 -2.94
C VAL A 42 -12.35 -5.12 -2.82
N GLU A 43 -12.65 -6.04 -3.73
CA GLU A 43 -12.08 -7.39 -3.76
C GLU A 43 -10.55 -7.36 -3.89
N ASN A 44 -10.01 -6.52 -4.79
CA ASN A 44 -8.58 -6.32 -4.93
C ASN A 44 -7.93 -5.79 -3.66
N SER A 45 -8.58 -4.85 -2.96
CA SER A 45 -8.05 -4.33 -1.69
C SER A 45 -8.06 -5.38 -0.56
N MET A 46 -9.06 -6.26 -0.51
CA MET A 46 -9.10 -7.36 0.46
C MET A 46 -7.99 -8.39 0.18
N ALA A 47 -7.83 -8.81 -1.07
CA ALA A 47 -6.74 -9.72 -1.46
C ALA A 47 -5.37 -9.11 -1.13
N GLN A 48 -5.17 -7.82 -1.41
CA GLN A 48 -3.90 -7.18 -1.13
C GLN A 48 -3.59 -7.09 0.39
N LEU A 49 -4.61 -6.93 1.24
CA LEU A 49 -4.45 -6.99 2.69
C LEU A 49 -4.02 -8.37 3.17
N GLU A 50 -4.65 -9.44 2.67
CA GLU A 50 -4.32 -10.81 3.03
C GLU A 50 -2.87 -11.17 2.68
N HIS A 51 -2.41 -10.76 1.49
CA HIS A 51 -1.04 -10.99 1.04
C HIS A 51 0.02 -10.25 1.89
N GLN A 52 -0.35 -9.17 2.59
CA GLN A 52 0.55 -8.41 3.46
C GLN A 52 0.60 -8.94 4.89
N ALA A 53 -0.41 -9.70 5.29
CA ALA A 53 -0.46 -10.34 6.60
C ALA A 53 0.38 -11.62 6.70
N THR A 54 1.02 -12.04 5.59
CA THR A 54 1.92 -13.21 5.50
C THR A 54 3.38 -12.76 5.46
#